data_AF-A0A7Y5V1H9-F1
#
_entry.id   AF-A0A7Y5V1H9-F1
#
_cell.length_a   1.000
_cell.length_b   1.000
_cell.length_c   1.000
_cell.angle_alpha   90.00
_cell.angle_beta   90.00
_cell.angle_gamma   90.00
#
_symmetry.space_group_name_H-M   'P 1'
#
loop_
_entity.id
_entity.type
_entity.pdbx_description
1 polymer ?
#
loop_
_entity_poly.entity_id
_entity_poly.type
_entity_poly.pdbx_seq_one_letter_code
_entity_poly.pdbx_strand_id
1 'polypeptide(L)'
;MPQATPTPDQYPDFHFLFIAPHLGAEWFFDAARLYWDRYRPTVISGFDFLSFVPPDRSVIVTAVMLRDYAARAGVDLARIRPSAYFDAVVRETFEETQRVLDQRAQLAQPFGVPIREATLTPFPLDFAIPTPMLPLQDAGFVTATPSPQTPPTADPGQPTPAPLQPTPGSILGGG
;
A
#
# COMPACT_ATOMS: atom_id res chain seq x y z
N MET A 1 23.89 -3.75 22.62
CA MET A 1 23.52 -4.20 21.26
C MET A 1 23.88 -3.06 20.31
N PRO A 2 24.63 -3.30 19.21
CA PRO A 2 24.86 -2.25 18.21
C PRO A 2 23.53 -1.85 17.56
N GLN A 3 23.30 -0.55 17.38
CA GLN A 3 22.13 -0.07 16.64
C GLN A 3 22.35 -0.33 15.15
N ALA A 4 21.41 -1.02 14.51
CA ALA A 4 21.43 -1.20 13.07
C ALA A 4 20.96 0.10 12.42
N THR A 5 21.89 0.84 11.80
CA THR A 5 21.53 1.97 10.95
C THR A 5 20.83 1.41 9.70
N PRO A 6 19.58 1.78 9.41
CA PRO A 6 18.90 1.34 8.20
C PRO A 6 19.67 1.80 6.97
N THR A 7 19.87 0.89 6.03
CA THR A 7 20.37 1.20 4.70
C THR A 7 19.21 1.19 3.71
N PRO A 8 19.23 2.02 2.65
CA PRO A 8 18.11 2.17 1.72
C PRO A 8 17.86 0.92 0.86
N ASP A 9 18.78 -0.05 0.88
CA ASP A 9 18.67 -1.33 0.18
C ASP A 9 18.07 -2.44 1.06
N GLN A 10 17.51 -2.12 2.23
CA GLN A 10 16.82 -3.06 3.12
C GLN A 10 15.42 -2.54 3.49
N TYR A 11 14.47 -3.46 3.73
CA TYR A 11 13.16 -3.07 4.26
C TYR A 11 13.27 -2.68 5.74
N PRO A 12 12.78 -1.50 6.14
CA PRO A 12 12.81 -1.07 7.53
C PRO A 12 11.65 -1.68 8.33
N ASP A 13 11.76 -1.68 9.65
CA ASP A 13 10.64 -1.98 10.56
C ASP A 13 9.52 -0.95 10.41
N PHE A 14 9.90 0.33 10.21
CA PHE A 14 8.96 1.43 10.02
C PHE A 14 9.33 2.27 8.79
N HIS A 15 8.35 2.43 7.90
CA HIS A 15 8.42 3.32 6.75
C HIS A 15 7.40 4.44 6.90
N PHE A 16 7.91 5.68 6.98
CA PHE A 16 7.09 6.88 7.05
C PHE A 16 7.16 7.68 5.75
N LEU A 17 6.03 8.27 5.38
CA LEU A 17 5.93 9.25 4.31
C LEU A 17 5.66 10.62 4.95
N PHE A 18 6.66 11.48 4.93
CA PHE A 18 6.54 12.87 5.36
C PHE A 18 6.26 13.76 4.15
N ILE A 19 5.23 14.59 4.26
CA ILE A 19 4.91 15.59 3.25
C ILE A 19 5.03 16.95 3.92
N ALA A 20 5.89 17.81 3.37
CA ALA A 20 6.18 19.07 4.01
C ALA A 20 4.93 19.96 4.15
N PRO A 21 4.77 20.71 5.25
CA PRO A 21 3.52 21.41 5.55
C PRO A 21 3.11 22.50 4.55
N HIS A 22 4.05 22.97 3.73
CA HIS A 22 3.79 23.97 2.69
C HIS A 22 3.29 23.34 1.38
N LEU A 23 3.29 22.01 1.29
CA LEU A 23 2.70 21.25 0.20
C LEU A 23 1.24 20.96 0.56
N GLY A 24 0.33 21.21 -0.37
CA GLY A 24 -1.09 20.94 -0.16
C GLY A 24 -1.39 19.43 -0.13
N ALA A 25 -2.61 19.09 0.27
CA ALA A 25 -3.04 17.70 0.42
C ALA A 25 -3.02 16.91 -0.90
N GLU A 26 -3.10 17.59 -2.04
CA GLU A 26 -2.98 17.01 -3.37
C GLU A 26 -1.67 16.23 -3.56
N TRP A 27 -0.58 16.66 -2.92
CA TRP A 27 0.71 15.98 -2.99
C TRP A 27 0.66 14.57 -2.38
N PHE A 28 -0.24 14.36 -1.41
CA PHE A 28 -0.51 13.03 -0.89
C PHE A 28 -1.50 12.26 -1.78
N PHE A 29 -2.68 12.83 -2.01
CA PHE A 29 -3.80 12.10 -2.60
C PHE A 29 -3.60 11.73 -4.07
N ASP A 30 -2.84 12.54 -4.80
CA ASP A 30 -2.64 12.38 -6.23
C ASP A 30 -1.17 12.02 -6.54
N ALA A 31 -0.19 12.86 -6.16
CA ALA A 31 1.20 12.60 -6.53
C ALA A 31 1.80 11.35 -5.88
N ALA A 32 1.42 11.05 -4.63
CA ALA A 32 1.93 9.89 -3.91
C ALA A 32 1.03 8.66 -3.99
N ARG A 33 -0.08 8.71 -4.75
CA ARG A 33 -1.12 7.67 -4.73
C ARG A 33 -0.59 6.28 -5.04
N LEU A 34 0.14 6.13 -6.15
CA LEU A 34 0.65 4.85 -6.62
C LEU A 34 1.74 4.30 -5.68
N TYR A 35 2.59 5.20 -5.18
CA TYR A 35 3.61 4.86 -4.20
C TYR A 35 3.01 4.38 -2.88
N TRP A 36 2.02 5.11 -2.36
CA TRP A 36 1.31 4.74 -1.15
C TRP A 36 0.55 3.42 -1.36
N ASP A 37 -0.03 3.22 -2.53
CA ASP A 37 -0.77 2.01 -2.83
C ASP A 37 0.10 0.75 -2.75
N ARG A 38 1.35 0.88 -3.20
CA ARG A 38 2.30 -0.24 -3.22
C ARG A 38 2.98 -0.49 -1.87
N TYR A 39 3.47 0.55 -1.21
CA TYR A 39 4.32 0.40 -0.02
C TYR A 39 3.61 0.65 1.31
N ARG A 40 2.42 1.27 1.28
CA ARG A 40 1.59 1.62 2.44
C ARG A 40 2.39 2.29 3.59
N PRO A 41 3.23 3.29 3.32
CA PRO A 41 3.95 3.99 4.39
C PRO A 41 2.96 4.70 5.33
N THR A 42 3.37 4.86 6.58
CA THR A 42 2.62 5.68 7.55
C THR A 42 2.84 7.15 7.24
N VAL A 43 1.76 7.87 6.93
CA VAL A 43 1.83 9.29 6.57
C VAL A 43 1.94 10.13 7.83
N ILE A 44 2.91 11.05 7.85
CA ILE A 44 3.16 11.95 8.97
C ILE A 44 3.28 13.39 8.49
N SER A 45 2.75 14.33 9.27
CA SER A 45 2.88 15.78 9.05
C SER A 45 4.04 16.40 9.84
N GLY A 46 4.69 15.63 10.71
CA GLY A 46 5.80 16.04 11.56
C GLY A 46 6.54 14.85 12.15
N PHE A 47 7.76 15.08 12.64
CA PHE A 47 8.65 14.01 13.10
C PHE A 47 8.47 13.62 14.57
N ASP A 48 7.66 14.36 15.34
CA ASP A 48 7.49 14.11 16.78
C ASP A 48 7.05 12.68 17.09
N PHE A 49 6.24 12.08 16.22
CA PHE A 49 5.78 10.68 16.36
C PHE A 49 6.92 9.65 16.33
N LEU A 50 8.06 9.99 15.72
CA LEU A 50 9.22 9.10 15.64
C LEU A 50 9.86 8.88 17.02
N SER A 51 9.61 9.77 17.99
CA SER A 51 10.06 9.60 19.37
C SER A 51 9.43 8.40 20.07
N PHE A 52 8.26 7.94 19.60
CA PHE A 52 7.57 6.77 20.14
C PHE A 52 8.03 5.44 19.52
N VAL A 53 8.82 5.49 18.44
CA VAL A 53 9.34 4.28 17.80
C VAL A 53 10.46 3.71 18.68
N PRO A 54 10.43 2.41 19.06
CA PRO A 54 11.48 1.82 19.88
C PRO A 54 12.89 2.04 19.28
N PRO A 55 13.92 2.36 20.09
CA PRO A 55 15.25 2.77 19.60
C PRO A 55 16.01 1.68 18.86
N ASP A 56 15.65 0.41 19.06
CA ASP A 56 16.18 -0.77 18.41
C ASP A 56 15.57 -1.07 17.03
N ARG A 57 14.58 -0.26 16.62
CA ARG A 57 13.88 -0.43 15.34
C ARG A 57 14.43 0.48 14.26
N SER A 58 14.53 -0.08 13.07
CA SER A 58 14.96 0.61 11.86
C SER A 58 13.84 1.50 11.32
N VAL A 59 14.18 2.76 11.01
CA VAL A 59 13.23 3.79 10.56
C VAL A 59 13.74 4.40 9.27
N ILE A 60 12.90 4.41 8.23
CA ILE A 60 13.12 5.20 7.03
C ILE A 60 12.00 6.23 6.90
N VAL A 61 12.37 7.47 6.59
CA VAL A 61 11.45 8.55 6.29
C VAL A 61 11.66 8.97 4.83
N THR A 62 10.70 8.65 3.98
CA THR A 62 10.59 9.23 2.63
C THR A 62 9.92 10.58 2.75
N ALA A 63 10.59 11.63 2.31
CA ALA A 63 10.23 12.99 2.67
C ALA A 63 10.07 13.84 1.41
N VAL A 64 8.82 14.21 1.09
CA VAL A 64 8.44 15.01 -0.08
C VAL A 64 8.43 16.48 0.31
N MET A 65 9.24 17.29 -0.36
CA MET A 65 9.41 18.70 0.00
C MET A 65 10.08 19.54 -1.09
N LEU A 66 9.96 20.86 -0.98
CA LEU A 66 10.74 21.81 -1.77
C LEU A 66 12.20 21.88 -1.29
N ARG A 67 13.08 22.37 -2.17
CA ARG A 67 14.54 22.45 -1.93
C ARG A 67 14.91 23.23 -0.68
N ASP A 68 14.28 24.36 -0.45
CA ASP A 68 14.61 25.24 0.68
C ASP A 68 14.26 24.61 2.04
N TYR A 69 13.37 23.62 2.06
CA TYR A 69 12.95 22.93 3.28
C TYR A 69 13.82 21.70 3.61
N ALA A 70 14.53 21.14 2.62
CA ALA A 70 15.27 19.88 2.76
C ALA A 70 16.33 19.89 3.86
N ALA A 71 17.13 20.95 3.93
CA ALA A 71 18.16 21.07 4.95
C ALA A 71 17.57 21.12 6.37
N ARG A 72 16.48 21.87 6.55
CA ARG A 72 15.80 21.99 7.84
C ARG A 72 15.17 20.66 8.26
N ALA A 73 14.45 20.00 7.36
CA ALA A 73 13.82 18.72 7.64
C ALA A 73 14.82 17.65 8.06
N GLY A 74 15.99 17.59 7.40
CA GLY A 74 17.06 16.67 7.77
C GLY A 74 17.60 16.93 9.18
N VAL A 75 17.78 18.19 9.57
CA VAL A 75 18.22 18.56 10.93
C VAL A 75 17.15 18.22 11.96
N ASP A 76 15.89 18.51 11.67
CA ASP A 76 14.76 18.24 12.58
C ASP A 76 14.61 16.73 12.81
N LEU A 77 14.72 15.91 11.74
CA LEU A 77 14.74 14.46 11.84
C LEU A 77 15.94 13.97 12.66
N ALA A 78 17.15 14.46 12.38
CA ALA A 78 18.36 14.02 13.08
C ALA A 78 18.32 14.33 14.58
N ARG A 79 17.62 15.40 15.01
CA ARG A 79 17.43 15.73 16.43
C ARG A 79 16.50 14.74 17.14
N ILE A 80 15.42 14.34 16.47
CA ILE A 80 14.40 13.47 17.07
C ILE A 80 14.81 11.99 16.97
N ARG A 81 15.37 11.59 15.83
CA ARG A 81 15.76 10.22 15.53
C ARG A 81 17.07 10.18 14.71
N PRO A 82 18.23 10.28 15.38
CA PRO A 82 19.54 10.25 14.71
C PRO A 82 19.81 8.97 13.91
N SER A 83 19.17 7.86 14.29
CA SER A 83 19.31 6.57 13.61
C SER A 83 18.36 6.38 12.43
N ALA A 84 17.46 7.33 12.15
CA ALA A 84 16.58 7.24 10.99
C ALA A 84 17.34 7.53 9.70
N TYR A 85 17.02 6.80 8.65
CA TYR A 85 17.49 7.10 7.31
C TYR A 85 16.53 8.08 6.62
N PHE A 86 17.10 9.11 6.01
CA PHE A 86 16.36 10.20 5.38
C PHE A 86 16.41 10.08 3.86
N ASP A 87 15.27 9.77 3.24
CA ASP A 87 15.09 9.65 1.80
C ASP A 87 14.34 10.89 1.28
N ALA A 88 15.09 11.92 0.89
CA ALA A 88 14.51 13.18 0.45
C ALA A 88 14.11 13.16 -1.03
N VAL A 89 12.82 13.32 -1.30
CA VAL A 89 12.27 13.55 -2.65
C VAL A 89 12.08 15.05 -2.83
N VAL A 90 13.18 15.72 -3.21
CA VAL A 90 13.23 17.17 -3.38
C VAL A 90 12.91 17.56 -4.82
N ARG A 91 11.71 18.08 -5.06
CA ARG A 91 11.25 18.52 -6.39
C ARG A 91 10.50 19.83 -6.28
N GLU A 92 10.60 20.65 -7.32
CA GLU A 92 10.01 21.99 -7.32
C GLU A 92 8.55 21.96 -7.81
N THR A 93 8.15 20.89 -8.51
CA THR A 93 6.81 20.76 -9.09
C THR A 93 6.12 19.48 -8.65
N PHE A 94 4.78 19.56 -8.66
CA PHE A 94 3.91 18.43 -8.39
C PHE A 94 4.14 17.28 -9.39
N GLU A 95 4.19 17.61 -10.70
CA GLU A 95 4.34 16.61 -11.77
C GLU A 95 5.65 15.83 -11.67
N GLU A 96 6.76 16.51 -11.36
CA GLU A 96 8.05 15.85 -11.15
C GLU A 96 8.01 14.90 -9.96
N THR A 97 7.34 15.30 -8.88
CA THR A 97 7.21 14.48 -7.67
C THR A 97 6.41 13.23 -7.96
N GLN A 98 5.25 13.38 -8.60
CA GLN A 98 4.41 12.27 -9.03
C GLN A 98 5.22 11.30 -9.90
N ARG A 99 5.92 11.82 -10.92
CA ARG A 99 6.73 10.99 -11.82
C ARG A 99 7.80 10.18 -11.08
N VAL A 100 8.48 10.78 -10.09
CA VAL A 100 9.50 10.08 -9.30
C VAL A 100 8.88 9.00 -8.43
N LEU A 101 7.79 9.29 -7.74
CA LEU A 101 7.11 8.35 -6.85
C LEU A 101 6.48 7.19 -7.64
N ASP A 102 5.87 7.48 -8.79
CA ASP A 102 5.34 6.48 -9.72
C ASP A 102 6.45 5.59 -10.27
N GLN A 103 7.58 6.16 -10.68
CA GLN A 103 8.74 5.40 -11.14
C GLN A 103 9.26 4.46 -10.06
N ARG A 104 9.38 4.93 -8.81
CA ARG A 104 9.79 4.11 -7.66
C ARG A 104 8.82 2.98 -7.39
N ALA A 105 7.51 3.21 -7.54
CA ALA A 105 6.50 2.18 -7.40
C ALA A 105 6.62 1.12 -8.52
N GLN A 106 6.76 1.56 -9.78
CA GLN A 106 6.87 0.69 -10.95
C GLN A 106 8.14 -0.17 -10.92
N LEU A 107 9.28 0.40 -10.48
CA LEU A 107 10.57 -0.28 -10.44
C LEU A 107 10.78 -1.11 -9.15
N ALA A 108 9.82 -1.16 -8.23
CA ALA A 108 9.97 -1.80 -6.93
C ALA A 108 11.15 -1.24 -6.09
N GLN A 109 11.38 0.08 -6.17
CA GLN A 109 12.47 0.81 -5.50
C GLN A 109 11.91 1.86 -4.54
N PRO A 110 11.42 1.48 -3.34
CA PRO A 110 10.75 2.40 -2.41
C PRO A 110 11.62 3.61 -2.05
N PHE A 111 12.93 3.43 -1.94
CA PHE A 111 13.88 4.46 -1.53
C PHE A 111 14.81 4.91 -2.67
N GLY A 112 14.39 4.72 -3.92
CA GLY A 112 15.18 5.05 -5.11
C GLY A 112 16.35 4.10 -5.39
N VAL A 113 16.46 3.02 -4.63
CA VAL A 113 17.40 1.91 -4.87
C VAL A 113 16.66 0.58 -4.80
N PRO A 114 17.14 -0.47 -5.50
CA PRO A 114 16.62 -1.82 -5.35
C PRO A 114 16.80 -2.31 -3.92
N ILE A 115 15.76 -2.93 -3.35
CA ILE A 115 15.89 -3.64 -2.09
C ILE A 115 16.65 -4.94 -2.35
N ARG A 116 17.68 -5.21 -1.54
CA ARG A 116 18.27 -6.53 -1.44
C ARG A 116 17.25 -7.42 -0.76
N GLU A 117 16.83 -8.47 -1.45
CA GLU A 117 16.09 -9.54 -0.79
C GLU A 117 16.96 -10.03 0.36
N ALA A 118 16.42 -9.97 1.58
CA ALA A 118 17.07 -10.61 2.71
C ALA A 118 17.17 -12.09 2.32
N THR A 119 18.39 -12.59 2.14
CA THR A 119 18.61 -14.02 2.00
C THR A 119 17.98 -14.66 3.23
N LEU A 120 16.80 -15.25 3.07
CA LEU A 120 16.22 -16.09 4.10
C LEU A 120 17.24 -17.20 4.30
N THR A 121 18.05 -17.13 5.36
CA THR A 121 18.75 -18.32 5.82
C THR A 121 17.65 -19.34 6.05
N PRO A 122 17.64 -20.48 5.32
CA PRO A 122 16.65 -21.51 5.57
C PRO A 122 16.79 -21.90 7.03
N PHE A 123 15.80 -21.53 7.85
CA PHE A 123 15.67 -22.09 9.17
C PHE A 123 15.58 -23.61 8.97
N PRO A 124 16.39 -24.43 9.66
CA PRO A 124 16.14 -25.85 9.68
C PRO A 124 14.73 -26.06 10.25
N LEU A 125 13.80 -26.45 9.37
CA LEU A 125 12.42 -26.78 9.72
C LEU A 125 12.39 -28.15 10.43
N ASP A 126 12.98 -28.25 11.61
CA ASP A 126 12.86 -29.45 12.46
C ASP A 126 11.69 -29.34 13.46
N PHE A 127 10.85 -28.31 13.35
CA PHE A 127 9.59 -28.27 14.08
C PHE A 127 8.49 -28.92 13.24
N ALA A 128 8.36 -30.24 13.39
CA ALA A 128 7.16 -30.96 12.97
C ALA A 128 5.94 -30.38 13.73
N ILE A 129 5.19 -29.50 13.08
CA ILE A 129 3.87 -29.12 13.54
C ILE A 129 3.00 -30.37 13.35
N PRO A 130 2.49 -31.02 14.41
CA PRO A 130 1.59 -32.15 14.25
C PRO A 130 0.32 -31.63 13.58
N THR A 131 0.19 -31.91 12.28
CA THR A 131 -1.07 -31.71 11.57
C THR A 131 -2.04 -32.74 12.12
N PRO A 132 -3.19 -32.37 12.73
CA PRO A 132 -4.19 -33.33 13.10
C PRO A 132 -4.71 -34.01 11.82
N MET A 133 -4.41 -35.29 11.66
CA MET A 133 -4.93 -36.12 10.58
C MET A 133 -6.42 -36.32 10.82
N LEU A 134 -7.27 -35.72 10.00
CA LEU A 134 -8.68 -36.09 9.91
C LEU A 134 -8.76 -37.53 9.34
N PRO A 135 -9.58 -38.42 9.92
CA PRO A 135 -9.77 -39.75 9.34
C PRO A 135 -10.37 -39.60 7.95
N LEU A 136 -9.79 -40.32 6.99
CA LEU A 136 -10.30 -40.47 5.63
C LEU A 136 -11.62 -41.25 5.71
N GLN A 137 -12.75 -40.54 5.81
CA GLN A 137 -14.07 -41.15 5.65
C GLN A 137 -14.40 -41.21 4.16
N ASP A 138 -14.72 -42.43 3.72
CA ASP A 138 -15.12 -42.78 2.37
C ASP A 138 -16.24 -41.90 1.81
N ALA A 139 -16.15 -41.70 0.50
CA ALA A 139 -16.97 -40.82 -0.32
C ALA A 139 -18.46 -41.17 -0.28
N GLY A 140 -19.30 -40.15 -0.08
CA GLY A 140 -20.74 -40.28 -0.10
C GLY A 140 -21.49 -38.95 -0.19
N PHE A 141 -21.01 -37.99 -0.99
CA PHE A 141 -21.80 -36.80 -1.34
C PHE A 141 -22.15 -36.84 -2.83
N VAL A 142 -23.45 -37.07 -3.11
CA VAL A 142 -24.03 -36.91 -4.44
C VAL A 142 -24.20 -35.41 -4.68
N THR A 143 -23.29 -34.80 -5.44
CA THR A 143 -23.49 -33.46 -5.99
C THR A 143 -23.98 -33.61 -7.43
N ALA A 144 -25.28 -33.54 -7.64
CA ALA A 144 -25.82 -33.36 -8.99
C ALA A 144 -25.55 -31.91 -9.42
N THR A 145 -24.59 -31.72 -10.34
CA THR A 145 -24.46 -30.47 -11.08
C THR A 145 -25.54 -30.46 -12.18
N PRO A 146 -26.52 -29.55 -12.18
CA PRO A 146 -27.39 -29.42 -13.33
C PRO A 146 -26.57 -28.89 -14.52
N SER A 147 -26.57 -29.65 -15.62
CA SER A 147 -26.02 -29.19 -16.89
C SER A 147 -26.83 -27.99 -17.42
N PRO A 148 -26.19 -26.98 -18.04
CA PRO A 148 -26.93 -25.88 -18.66
C PRO A 148 -27.81 -26.41 -19.80
N GLN A 149 -29.12 -26.22 -19.66
CA GLN A 149 -30.09 -26.52 -20.70
C GLN A 149 -29.89 -25.56 -21.88
N THR A 150 -29.79 -26.12 -23.08
CA THR A 150 -29.92 -25.42 -24.35
C THR A 150 -31.24 -24.64 -24.36
N PRO A 151 -31.28 -23.36 -24.79
CA PRO A 151 -32.51 -22.59 -24.81
C PRO A 151 -33.53 -23.22 -25.76
N PRO A 152 -34.81 -23.35 -25.37
CA PRO A 152 -35.85 -23.87 -26.25
C PRO A 152 -36.13 -22.89 -27.39
N THR A 153 -36.36 -23.45 -28.57
CA THR A 153 -36.93 -22.78 -29.75
C THR A 153 -38.20 -22.02 -29.36
N ALA A 154 -38.28 -20.74 -29.76
CA ALA A 154 -39.39 -19.84 -29.43
C ALA A 154 -40.73 -20.40 -29.92
N ASP A 155 -41.68 -20.55 -28.99
CA ASP A 155 -43.10 -20.82 -29.26
C ASP A 155 -43.83 -19.47 -29.45
N PRO A 156 -44.65 -19.24 -30.49
CA PRO A 156 -45.10 -17.89 -30.89
C PRO A 156 -46.20 -17.26 -30.01
N GLY A 157 -46.44 -17.77 -28.79
CA GLY A 157 -47.68 -17.53 -28.05
C GLY A 157 -47.59 -16.83 -26.69
N GLN A 158 -46.41 -16.43 -26.21
CA GLN A 158 -46.28 -15.94 -24.82
C GLN A 158 -45.62 -14.55 -24.73
N PRO A 159 -46.20 -13.59 -23.96
CA PRO A 159 -45.73 -12.22 -23.91
C PRO A 159 -44.37 -12.11 -23.20
N THR A 160 -43.47 -11.36 -23.81
CA THR A 160 -42.10 -11.09 -23.35
C THR A 160 -42.10 -10.44 -21.96
N PRO A 161 -41.22 -10.84 -21.02
CA PRO A 161 -41.03 -10.10 -19.78
C PRO A 161 -40.50 -8.69 -20.08
N ALA A 162 -41.16 -7.67 -19.54
CA ALA A 162 -40.79 -6.28 -19.76
C ALA A 162 -39.41 -5.95 -19.14
N PRO A 163 -38.60 -5.09 -19.79
CA PRO A 163 -37.34 -4.64 -19.24
C PRO A 163 -37.56 -3.80 -17.97
N LEU A 164 -36.74 -4.05 -16.95
CA LEU A 164 -36.74 -3.30 -15.69
C LEU A 164 -36.45 -1.82 -15.97
N GLN A 165 -37.43 -0.97 -15.72
CA GLN A 165 -37.29 0.49 -15.78
C GLN A 165 -36.41 0.99 -14.63
N PRO A 166 -35.45 1.90 -14.88
CA PRO A 166 -34.74 2.59 -13.81
C PRO A 166 -35.71 3.52 -13.05
N THR A 167 -35.67 3.44 -11.72
CA THR A 167 -36.48 4.26 -10.81
C THR A 167 -36.14 5.75 -10.99
N PRO A 168 -37.10 6.62 -11.36
CA PRO A 168 -36.89 8.06 -11.40
C PRO A 168 -36.74 8.63 -9.99
N GLY A 169 -35.69 9.43 -9.76
CA GLY A 169 -35.55 10.21 -8.52
C GLY A 169 -36.63 11.29 -8.41
N SER A 170 -37.04 11.59 -7.17
CA SER A 170 -38.06 12.60 -6.88
C SER A 170 -37.65 13.99 -7.36
N ILE A 171 -38.36 14.51 -8.35
CA ILE A 171 -38.40 15.93 -8.68
C ILE A 171 -39.44 16.56 -7.73
N LEU A 172 -38.97 17.24 -6.68
CA LEU A 172 -39.83 18.12 -5.88
C LEU A 172 -39.72 19.53 -6.47
N GLY A 173 -40.73 19.94 -7.23
CA GLY A 173 -40.88 21.30 -7.74
C GLY A 173 -42.04 22.02 -7.04
N GLY A 174 -41.98 23.36 -7.03
CA GLY A 174 -43.15 24.22 -6.91
C GLY A 174 -42.98 25.41 -5.98
N GLY A 175 -42.84 26.61 -6.57
CA GLY A 175 -42.84 27.91 -5.89
C GLY A 175 -42.17 28.99 -6.72
#